data_AF-A0A8C3JE49-F1
#
_entry.id   AF-A0A8C3JE49-F1
#
_cell.length_a   1.000
_cell.length_b   1.000
_cell.length_c   1.000
_cell.angle_alpha   90.00
_cell.angle_beta   90.00
_cell.angle_gamma   90.00
#
_symmetry.space_group_name_H-M   'P 1'
#
loop_
_entity.id
_entity.type
_entity.pdbx_description
1 polymer ?
#
loop_
_entity_poly.entity_id
_entity_poly.type
_entity_poly.pdbx_seq_one_letter_code
_entity_poly.pdbx_strand_id
1 'polypeptide(L)'
;SSCCSIYPLQKVFCFTFFPSSPAPLQRFVSDVKRLLTSVPWVAYEHINYTGWFLVFEEGEHSFVGKEMNDKISSLRLITDDLHNPQITLYEHINYEGKSMVIRQATDLTRGSSNDIVSSHKVQRGAWLLCEHGDGSGFRYIAREHENLPNYKAINFNDKLSFLRPLRPGKA
;
A
#
# COMPACT_ATOMS: atom_id res chain seq x y z
N SER A 1 24.68 -13.84 -16.34
CA SER A 1 25.08 -13.56 -14.95
C SER A 1 24.18 -12.48 -14.39
N SER A 2 23.16 -12.87 -13.60
CA SER A 2 22.25 -11.93 -12.97
C SER A 2 22.86 -11.49 -11.65
N CYS A 3 23.19 -10.20 -11.51
CA CYS A 3 23.80 -9.68 -10.29
C CYS A 3 22.70 -9.28 -9.30
N CYS A 4 22.37 -10.17 -8.38
CA CYS A 4 21.57 -9.85 -7.20
C CYS A 4 22.48 -9.22 -6.14
N SER A 5 22.39 -7.91 -5.94
CA SER A 5 23.01 -7.27 -4.77
C SER A 5 21.96 -7.11 -3.68
N ILE A 6 22.05 -7.93 -2.65
CA ILE A 6 21.23 -7.84 -1.44
C ILE A 6 21.93 -6.84 -0.52
N TYR A 7 21.30 -5.69 -0.25
CA TYR A 7 21.77 -4.72 0.75
C TYR A 7 20.97 -4.92 2.05
N PRO A 8 21.46 -5.67 3.04
CA PRO A 8 20.71 -6.00 4.25
C PRO A 8 20.48 -4.82 5.21
N LEU A 9 20.94 -3.61 4.89
CA LEU A 9 20.90 -2.45 5.79
C LEU A 9 19.76 -1.46 5.51
N GLN A 10 19.02 -1.63 4.43
CA GLN A 10 17.77 -0.91 4.18
C GLN A 10 16.72 -1.95 3.81
N LYS A 11 15.59 -1.98 4.52
CA LYS A 11 14.45 -2.89 4.32
C LYS A 11 13.71 -2.57 3.00
N VAL A 12 14.46 -2.52 1.92
CA VAL A 12 14.18 -1.95 0.61
C VAL A 12 14.81 -2.94 -0.36
N PHE A 13 13.98 -3.71 -1.05
CA PHE A 13 14.47 -4.65 -2.03
C PHE A 13 14.13 -4.14 -3.43
N CYS A 14 15.14 -3.66 -4.16
CA CYS A 14 15.02 -3.31 -5.58
C CYS A 14 15.49 -4.50 -6.42
N PHE A 15 14.66 -4.91 -7.39
CA PHE A 15 15.01 -5.97 -8.34
C PHE A 15 14.76 -5.48 -9.76
N THR A 16 15.77 -5.57 -10.62
CA THR A 16 15.57 -5.43 -12.05
C THR A 16 15.29 -6.80 -12.64
N PHE A 17 14.03 -7.10 -12.94
CA PHE A 17 13.69 -8.28 -13.73
C PHE A 17 14.01 -8.01 -15.20
N PHE A 18 14.91 -8.80 -15.79
CA PHE A 18 15.11 -8.82 -17.24
C PHE A 18 14.06 -9.74 -17.89
N PRO A 19 13.46 -9.34 -19.02
CA PRO A 19 12.17 -9.87 -19.50
C PRO A 19 12.21 -11.27 -20.17
N SER A 20 13.15 -12.16 -19.80
CA SER A 20 13.33 -13.42 -20.53
C SER A 20 12.56 -14.64 -20.01
N SER A 21 11.77 -14.55 -18.92
CA SER A 21 10.85 -15.62 -18.50
C SER A 21 9.86 -15.15 -17.42
N PRO A 22 8.60 -15.63 -17.40
CA PRO A 22 7.60 -15.38 -16.34
C PRO A 22 7.71 -16.28 -15.10
N ALA A 23 8.44 -17.40 -15.18
CA ALA A 23 8.67 -18.31 -14.06
C ALA A 23 9.47 -17.72 -12.87
N PRO A 24 10.44 -16.80 -13.05
CA PRO A 24 11.23 -16.21 -11.98
C PRO A 24 10.40 -15.38 -11.02
N LEU A 25 9.40 -14.63 -11.49
CA LEU A 25 8.67 -13.68 -10.65
C LEU A 25 7.75 -14.37 -9.64
N GLN A 26 6.98 -15.38 -10.09
CA GLN A 26 6.14 -16.18 -9.19
C GLN A 26 6.97 -16.93 -8.16
N ARG A 27 8.10 -17.51 -8.60
CA ARG A 27 9.02 -18.23 -7.71
C ARG A 27 9.63 -17.27 -6.68
N PHE A 28 10.06 -16.10 -7.13
CA PHE A 28 10.63 -15.07 -6.30
C PHE A 28 9.61 -14.54 -5.27
N VAL A 29 8.38 -14.23 -5.69
CA VAL A 29 7.31 -13.84 -4.75
C VAL A 29 7.03 -14.95 -3.73
N SER A 30 7.07 -16.22 -4.15
CA SER A 30 6.96 -17.36 -3.24
C SER A 30 8.12 -17.44 -2.24
N ASP A 31 9.36 -17.22 -2.69
CA ASP A 31 10.55 -17.21 -1.83
C ASP A 31 10.54 -16.02 -0.86
N VAL A 32 10.13 -14.83 -1.30
CA VAL A 32 9.93 -13.64 -0.44
C VAL A 32 8.82 -13.89 0.57
N LYS A 33 7.68 -14.46 0.15
CA LYS A 33 6.57 -14.83 1.04
C LYS A 33 7.00 -15.84 2.09
N ARG A 34 7.87 -16.80 1.73
CA ARG A 34 8.45 -17.76 2.69
C ARG A 34 9.39 -17.09 3.70
N LEU A 35 10.13 -16.06 3.28
CA LEU A 35 11.07 -15.35 4.15
C LEU A 35 10.40 -14.28 5.02
N LEU A 36 9.24 -13.75 4.59
CA LEU A 36 8.54 -12.62 5.18
C LEU A 36 7.08 -12.97 5.49
N THR A 37 6.85 -14.11 6.14
CA THR A 37 5.51 -14.60 6.45
C THR A 37 4.72 -13.64 7.33
N SER A 38 5.39 -12.94 8.24
CA SER A 38 4.76 -12.13 9.30
C SER A 38 4.61 -10.64 8.98
N VAL A 39 5.12 -10.16 7.84
CA VAL A 39 5.11 -8.73 7.49
C VAL A 39 4.46 -8.50 6.13
N PRO A 40 3.47 -7.59 6.03
CA PRO A 40 2.93 -7.25 4.72
C PRO A 40 3.98 -6.52 3.88
N TRP A 41 3.87 -6.68 2.58
CA TRP A 41 4.80 -6.07 1.63
C TRP A 41 4.04 -5.62 0.38
N VAL A 42 4.66 -4.68 -0.34
CA VAL A 42 4.05 -4.01 -1.48
C VAL A 42 4.96 -4.15 -2.68
N ALA A 43 4.44 -4.71 -3.76
CA ALA A 43 5.09 -4.74 -5.06
C ALA A 43 4.70 -3.55 -5.89
N TYR A 44 5.67 -2.96 -6.57
CA TYR A 44 5.47 -1.83 -7.48
C TYR A 44 5.92 -2.21 -8.88
N GLU A 45 5.20 -1.69 -9.86
CA GLU A 45 5.47 -1.85 -11.29
C GLU A 45 6.82 -1.22 -11.67
N HIS A 46 7.11 -0.02 -11.17
CA HIS A 46 8.36 0.66 -11.51
C HIS A 46 9.38 0.58 -10.38
N ILE A 47 10.63 0.90 -10.73
CA ILE A 47 11.69 1.13 -9.74
C ILE A 47 11.33 2.33 -8.83
N ASN A 48 11.96 2.40 -7.67
CA ASN A 48 11.74 3.47 -6.68
C ASN A 48 10.30 3.57 -6.12
N TYR A 49 9.54 2.47 -6.11
CA TYR A 49 8.21 2.43 -5.47
C TYR A 49 7.16 3.30 -6.15
N THR A 50 7.18 3.31 -7.48
CA THR A 50 6.26 4.12 -8.30
C THR A 50 5.46 3.25 -9.27
N GLY A 51 4.43 3.83 -9.89
CA GLY A 51 3.53 3.12 -10.80
C GLY A 51 2.45 2.34 -10.05
N TRP A 52 1.86 1.36 -10.74
CA TRP A 52 0.87 0.47 -10.14
C TRP A 52 1.51 -0.37 -9.04
N PHE A 53 0.73 -0.69 -8.01
CA PHE A 53 1.21 -1.54 -6.93
C PHE A 53 0.20 -2.59 -6.51
N LEU A 54 0.69 -3.67 -5.90
CA LEU A 54 -0.09 -4.69 -5.21
C LEU A 54 0.39 -4.83 -3.78
N VAL A 55 -0.57 -4.90 -2.87
CA VAL A 55 -0.33 -5.19 -1.46
C VAL A 55 -0.47 -6.69 -1.27
N PHE A 56 0.50 -7.30 -0.61
CA PHE A 56 0.49 -8.69 -0.22
C PHE A 56 0.47 -8.77 1.30
N GLU A 57 -0.64 -9.28 1.83
CA GLU A 57 -0.85 -9.56 3.24
C GLU A 57 -0.84 -11.08 3.46
N GLU A 58 -0.55 -11.52 4.68
CA GLU A 58 -0.55 -12.95 5.00
C GLU A 58 -1.94 -13.56 4.79
N GLY A 59 -1.99 -14.72 4.13
CA GLY A 59 -3.23 -15.44 3.83
C GLY A 59 -3.92 -15.03 2.53
N GLU A 60 -3.57 -13.90 1.93
CA GLU A 60 -4.12 -13.47 0.64
C GLU A 60 -3.16 -13.79 -0.52
N HIS A 61 -3.67 -14.58 -1.47
CA HIS A 61 -3.15 -14.88 -2.80
C HIS A 61 -1.74 -15.52 -2.93
N SER A 62 -1.71 -16.71 -3.54
CA SER A 62 -0.52 -17.38 -4.08
C SER A 62 -0.18 -16.94 -5.51
N PHE A 63 -0.90 -15.95 -6.04
CA PHE A 63 -0.81 -15.53 -7.44
C PHE A 63 -0.72 -14.02 -7.55
N VAL A 64 0.34 -13.54 -8.21
CA VAL A 64 0.63 -12.11 -8.48
C VAL A 64 -0.40 -11.45 -9.41
N GLY A 65 -1.38 -12.21 -9.93
CA GLY A 65 -2.31 -11.74 -10.95
C GLY A 65 -1.67 -11.77 -12.34
N LYS A 66 -2.48 -11.95 -13.39
CA LYS A 66 -1.98 -11.90 -14.78
C LYS A 66 -1.47 -10.50 -15.16
N GLU A 67 -1.99 -9.46 -14.51
CA GLU A 67 -1.69 -8.06 -14.87
C GLU A 67 -0.32 -7.56 -14.39
N MET A 68 0.21 -8.14 -13.31
CA MET A 68 1.55 -7.82 -12.77
C MET A 68 2.60 -8.88 -13.05
N ASN A 69 2.22 -9.94 -13.78
CA ASN A 69 3.19 -10.90 -14.32
C ASN A 69 4.16 -10.16 -15.26
N ASP A 70 5.45 -10.18 -14.92
CA ASP A 70 6.55 -9.51 -15.63
C ASP A 70 6.61 -7.99 -15.55
N LYS A 71 5.82 -7.37 -14.66
CA LYS A 71 5.82 -5.91 -14.48
C LYS A 71 6.42 -5.43 -13.16
N ILE A 72 6.65 -6.29 -12.18
CA ILE A 72 7.17 -5.87 -10.86
C ILE A 72 8.66 -5.50 -10.97
N SER A 73 9.00 -4.30 -10.51
CA SER A 73 10.38 -3.79 -10.50
C SER A 73 10.87 -3.32 -9.13
N SER A 74 10.01 -3.20 -8.11
CA SER A 74 10.47 -2.94 -6.74
C SER A 74 9.54 -3.48 -5.66
N LEU A 75 10.10 -3.79 -4.49
CA LEU A 75 9.39 -4.31 -3.33
C LEU A 75 9.70 -3.50 -2.08
N ARG A 76 8.65 -3.19 -1.32
CA ARG A 76 8.76 -2.46 -0.06
C ARG A 76 8.10 -3.25 1.07
N LEU A 77 8.87 -3.49 2.13
CA LEU A 77 8.32 -4.06 3.35
C LEU A 77 7.60 -2.98 4.14
N ILE A 78 6.48 -3.37 4.74
CA ILE A 78 5.72 -2.55 5.66
C ILE A 78 6.14 -2.96 7.06
N THR A 79 7.15 -2.28 7.61
CA THR A 79 7.66 -2.54 8.97
C THR A 79 7.16 -1.56 10.01
N ASP A 80 6.03 -0.90 9.72
CA ASP A 80 5.38 0.01 10.67
C ASP A 80 4.71 -0.82 11.77
N ASP A 81 4.43 -0.21 12.92
CA ASP A 81 3.62 -0.88 13.93
C ASP A 81 2.17 -0.92 13.48
N LEU A 82 1.73 -2.11 13.04
CA LEU A 82 0.36 -2.33 12.58
C LEU A 82 -0.62 -2.59 13.73
N HIS A 83 -0.15 -2.61 14.98
CA HIS A 83 -1.02 -2.71 16.14
C HIS A 83 -1.69 -1.37 16.44
N ASN A 84 -3.00 -1.42 16.74
CA ASN A 84 -3.81 -0.24 17.08
C ASN A 84 -3.76 0.91 16.03
N PRO A 85 -4.03 0.62 14.75
CA PRO A 85 -3.88 1.58 13.67
C PRO A 85 -4.80 2.78 13.88
N GLN A 86 -4.32 3.96 13.50
CA GLN A 86 -5.09 5.20 13.58
C GLN A 86 -4.71 6.17 12.47
N ILE A 87 -5.71 6.63 11.73
CA ILE A 87 -5.60 7.70 10.73
C ILE A 87 -6.68 8.74 11.01
N THR A 88 -6.35 10.00 10.76
CA THR A 88 -7.32 11.11 10.77
C THR A 88 -7.44 11.69 9.38
N LEU A 89 -8.66 11.71 8.86
CA LEU A 89 -9.01 12.31 7.57
C LEU A 89 -9.62 13.69 7.79
N TYR A 90 -9.39 14.58 6.85
CA TYR A 90 -9.87 15.96 6.88
C TYR A 90 -10.54 16.32 5.56
N GLU A 91 -11.65 17.04 5.68
CA GLU A 91 -12.46 17.52 4.55
C GLU A 91 -11.71 18.51 3.65
N HIS A 92 -10.79 19.30 4.21
CA HIS A 92 -10.03 20.29 3.43
C HIS A 92 -8.54 19.99 3.43
N ILE A 93 -7.84 20.67 2.53
CA ILE A 93 -6.37 20.67 2.52
C ILE A 93 -5.84 21.26 3.82
N ASN A 94 -4.56 21.03 4.12
CA ASN A 94 -3.86 21.52 5.31
C ASN A 94 -4.53 21.13 6.64
N TYR A 95 -5.27 20.01 6.65
CA TYR A 95 -5.91 19.45 7.84
C TYR A 95 -7.02 20.33 8.43
N GLU A 96 -7.74 21.03 7.56
CA GLU A 96 -8.85 21.92 7.92
C GLU A 96 -10.23 21.25 7.69
N GLY A 97 -11.28 21.94 8.13
CA GLY A 97 -12.67 21.49 7.98
C GLY A 97 -13.06 20.38 8.96
N LYS A 98 -14.10 19.61 8.61
CA LYS A 98 -14.52 18.46 9.42
C LYS A 98 -13.42 17.39 9.43
N SER A 99 -13.17 16.80 10.59
CA SER A 99 -12.22 15.71 10.74
C SER A 99 -12.89 14.43 11.25
N MET A 100 -12.30 13.29 10.91
CA MET A 100 -12.76 11.98 11.34
C MET A 100 -11.58 11.06 11.66
N VAL A 101 -11.65 10.40 12.81
CA VAL A 101 -10.64 9.45 13.28
C VAL A 101 -11.09 8.03 12.96
N ILE A 102 -10.28 7.32 12.17
CA ILE A 102 -10.55 5.96 11.73
C ILE A 102 -9.52 5.00 12.33
N ARG A 103 -10.00 3.86 12.82
CA ARG A 103 -9.18 2.80 13.46
C ARG A 103 -9.42 1.40 12.88
N GLN A 104 -10.34 1.28 11.93
CA GLN A 104 -10.73 0.02 11.31
C GLN A 104 -11.14 0.24 9.85
N ALA A 105 -11.32 -0.86 9.11
CA ALA A 105 -11.85 -0.80 7.75
C ALA A 105 -13.18 -0.04 7.72
N THR A 106 -13.28 0.95 6.85
CA THR A 106 -14.41 1.88 6.77
C THR A 106 -14.76 2.14 5.31
N ASP A 107 -16.03 1.97 4.99
CA ASP A 107 -16.63 2.32 3.71
C ASP A 107 -17.32 3.69 3.87
N LEU A 108 -16.76 4.72 3.22
CA LEU A 108 -17.25 6.09 3.30
C LEU A 108 -18.47 6.32 2.42
N THR A 109 -18.73 5.44 1.44
CA THR A 109 -19.91 5.53 0.56
C THR A 109 -21.22 5.42 1.34
N ARG A 110 -21.19 4.79 2.51
CA ARG A 110 -22.34 4.60 3.41
C ARG A 110 -22.58 5.78 4.35
N GLY A 111 -21.71 6.80 4.33
CA GLY A 111 -21.77 7.96 5.20
C GLY A 111 -21.83 9.28 4.44
N SER A 112 -21.78 10.39 5.17
CA SER A 112 -21.77 11.74 4.61
C SER A 112 -20.37 12.24 4.23
N SER A 113 -19.39 11.33 4.12
CA SER A 113 -17.96 11.67 3.96
C SER A 113 -17.33 11.02 2.74
N ASN A 114 -18.16 10.51 1.81
CA ASN A 114 -17.71 10.04 0.52
C ASN A 114 -17.22 11.21 -0.33
N ASP A 115 -16.08 11.06 -0.99
CA ASP A 115 -15.60 12.01 -2.01
C ASP A 115 -15.48 13.48 -1.54
N ILE A 116 -15.16 13.70 -0.26
CA ILE A 116 -14.90 15.04 0.29
C ILE A 116 -13.57 15.15 1.02
N VAL A 117 -12.78 14.07 1.10
CA VAL A 117 -11.52 14.06 1.86
C VAL A 117 -10.40 14.63 1.00
N SER A 118 -9.68 15.61 1.56
CA SER A 118 -8.62 16.35 0.87
C SER A 118 -7.26 16.29 1.57
N SER A 119 -7.17 15.84 2.83
CA SER A 119 -5.90 15.62 3.53
C SER A 119 -5.99 14.57 4.65
N HIS A 120 -4.84 14.02 5.07
CA HIS A 120 -4.77 13.06 6.18
C HIS A 120 -3.53 13.19 7.05
N LYS A 121 -3.64 12.68 8.27
CA LYS A 121 -2.51 12.38 9.15
C LYS A 121 -2.60 10.93 9.62
N VAL A 122 -1.53 10.16 9.46
CA VAL A 122 -1.43 8.81 9.99
C VAL A 122 -0.72 8.86 11.33
N GLN A 123 -1.46 8.59 12.41
CA GLN A 123 -0.86 8.52 13.73
C GLN A 123 -0.17 7.19 13.98
N ARG A 124 -0.78 6.07 13.54
CA ARG A 124 -0.27 4.71 13.75
C ARG A 124 -0.66 3.76 12.62
N GLY A 125 0.22 2.81 12.35
CA GLY A 125 0.04 1.77 11.34
C GLY A 125 0.15 2.26 9.90
N ALA A 126 -0.08 1.34 8.97
CA ALA A 126 -0.15 1.63 7.54
C ALA A 126 -1.57 1.39 7.03
N TRP A 127 -2.00 2.20 6.08
CA TRP A 127 -3.38 2.24 5.60
C TRP A 127 -3.43 2.12 4.08
N LEU A 128 -4.37 1.31 3.59
CA LEU A 128 -4.74 1.29 2.19
C LEU A 128 -5.98 2.17 2.00
N LEU A 129 -5.85 3.17 1.14
CA LEU A 129 -6.89 4.10 0.74
C LEU A 129 -7.29 3.79 -0.71
N CYS A 130 -8.58 3.68 -0.98
CA CYS A 130 -9.12 3.28 -2.27
C CYS A 130 -10.16 4.28 -2.78
N GLU A 131 -10.12 4.53 -4.09
CA GLU A 131 -11.05 5.40 -4.81
C GLU A 131 -12.49 4.86 -4.81
N HIS A 132 -12.66 3.54 -4.77
CA HIS A 132 -13.97 2.91 -4.81
C HIS A 132 -14.27 2.10 -3.55
N GLY A 133 -15.56 2.03 -3.19
CA GLY A 133 -16.07 1.34 -2.01
C GLY A 133 -15.74 -0.17 -1.93
N ASP A 134 -15.53 -0.79 -3.09
CA ASP A 134 -15.15 -2.21 -3.23
C ASP A 134 -13.62 -2.44 -3.15
N GLY A 135 -12.84 -1.39 -2.93
CA GLY A 135 -11.38 -1.45 -2.87
C GLY A 135 -10.68 -1.36 -4.22
N SER A 136 -11.41 -1.14 -5.31
CA SER A 136 -10.87 -0.92 -6.66
C SER A 136 -10.56 0.56 -6.94
N GLY A 137 -10.22 0.87 -8.19
CA GLY A 137 -9.84 2.23 -8.64
C GLY A 137 -8.42 2.62 -8.27
N PHE A 138 -8.14 3.93 -8.20
CA PHE A 138 -6.87 4.42 -7.68
C PHE A 138 -6.69 4.01 -6.22
N ARG A 139 -5.47 3.59 -5.88
CA ARG A 139 -5.12 3.16 -4.53
C ARG A 139 -3.90 3.93 -4.04
N TYR A 140 -3.85 4.16 -2.73
CA TYR A 140 -2.74 4.82 -2.07
C TYR A 140 -2.40 4.12 -0.75
N ILE A 141 -1.11 4.04 -0.43
CA ILE A 141 -0.63 3.48 0.85
C ILE A 141 -0.12 4.62 1.70
N ALA A 142 -0.89 4.98 2.73
CA ALA A 142 -0.49 5.96 3.73
C ALA A 142 0.28 5.26 4.85
N ARG A 143 1.50 5.72 5.14
CA ARG A 143 2.43 5.08 6.08
C ARG A 143 2.36 5.74 7.45
N GLU A 144 2.87 5.06 8.47
CA GLU A 144 2.94 5.64 9.82
C GLU A 144 3.73 6.96 9.82
N HIS A 145 3.25 7.94 10.60
CA HIS A 145 3.78 9.31 10.67
C HIS A 145 3.65 10.16 9.39
N GLU A 146 2.99 9.64 8.36
CA GLU A 146 2.75 10.40 7.15
C GLU A 146 1.69 11.48 7.37
N ASN A 147 2.01 12.69 6.94
CA ASN A 147 1.12 13.84 6.94
C ASN A 147 1.00 14.33 5.49
N LEU A 148 -0.12 14.06 4.84
CA LEU A 148 -0.37 14.48 3.47
C LEU A 148 -1.35 15.67 3.47
N PRO A 149 -0.87 16.91 3.32
CA PRO A 149 -1.70 18.10 3.46
C PRO A 149 -2.60 18.36 2.25
N ASN A 150 -2.37 17.70 1.11
CA ASN A 150 -3.11 17.98 -0.11
C ASN A 150 -3.15 16.76 -1.04
N TYR A 151 -4.33 16.17 -1.21
CA TYR A 151 -4.53 15.02 -2.08
C TYR A 151 -4.40 15.33 -3.58
N LYS A 152 -4.44 16.60 -3.99
CA LYS A 152 -4.14 16.99 -5.37
C LYS A 152 -2.71 16.61 -5.77
N ALA A 153 -1.79 16.57 -4.81
CA ALA A 153 -0.40 16.14 -5.07
C ALA A 153 -0.29 14.69 -5.57
N ILE A 154 -1.32 13.87 -5.30
CA ILE A 154 -1.38 12.46 -5.70
C ILE A 154 -2.61 12.16 -6.60
N ASN A 155 -3.26 13.20 -7.15
CA ASN A 155 -4.48 13.07 -7.97
C ASN A 155 -5.64 12.30 -7.31
N PHE A 156 -5.73 12.39 -5.98
CA PHE A 156 -6.69 11.63 -5.15
C PHE A 156 -7.68 12.53 -4.38
N ASN A 157 -7.74 13.81 -4.73
CA ASN A 157 -8.61 14.79 -4.08
C ASN A 157 -10.08 14.42 -4.28
N ASP A 158 -10.86 14.40 -3.21
CA ASP A 158 -12.31 14.15 -3.26
C ASP A 158 -12.67 12.82 -3.92
N LYS A 159 -11.84 11.81 -3.70
CA LYS A 159 -11.99 10.48 -4.31
C LYS A 159 -12.03 9.32 -3.32
N LEU A 160 -11.72 9.57 -2.04
CA LEU A 160 -11.61 8.50 -1.07
C LEU A 160 -13.01 7.93 -0.75
N SER A 161 -13.25 6.68 -1.13
CA SER A 161 -14.49 5.96 -0.86
C SER A 161 -14.31 4.82 0.16
N PHE A 162 -13.14 4.19 0.21
CA PHE A 162 -12.87 3.10 1.16
C PHE A 162 -11.46 3.21 1.72
N LEU A 163 -11.31 2.85 2.99
CA LEU A 163 -9.99 2.69 3.59
C LEU A 163 -9.96 1.54 4.59
N ARG A 164 -8.79 0.92 4.73
CA ARG A 164 -8.54 -0.11 5.75
C ARG A 164 -7.11 -0.05 6.27
N PRO A 165 -6.88 -0.42 7.53
CA PRO A 165 -5.53 -0.66 7.99
C PRO A 165 -4.95 -1.92 7.31
N LEU A 166 -3.65 -1.90 7.09
CA LEU A 166 -2.90 -3.10 6.72
C LEU A 166 -2.79 -4.02 7.92
N ARG A 167 -2.90 -5.32 7.68
CA ARG A 167 -2.86 -6.34 8.73
C ARG A 167 -1.45 -6.87 8.90
N PRO A 168 -0.93 -6.98 10.13
CA PRO A 168 0.29 -7.76 10.35
C PRO A 168 0.03 -9.21 9.96
N GLY A 169 1.08 -9.91 9.56
CA GLY A 169 0.99 -11.35 9.44
C GLY A 169 0.71 -11.98 10.82
N LYS A 170 -0.04 -13.08 10.84
CA LYS A 170 -0.13 -13.97 12.00
C LYS A 170 1.27 -14.54 12.27
N ALA A 171 1.81 -14.20 13.43
CA ALA A 171 3.01 -14.83 13.97
C ALA A 171 2.82 -16.35 14.13
#